data_AF-A0A552DCT4-F1
#
_entry.id   AF-A0A552DCT4-F1
#
_cell.length_a   1.000
_cell.length_b   1.000
_cell.length_c   1.000
_cell.angle_alpha   90.00
_cell.angle_beta   90.00
_cell.angle_gamma   90.00
#
_symmetry.space_group_name_H-M   'P 1'
#
loop_
_entity.id
_entity.type
_entity.pdbx_description
1 polymer ?
#
loop_
_entity_poly.entity_id
_entity_poly.type
_entity_poly.pdbx_seq_one_letter_code
_entity_poly.pdbx_strand_id
1 'polypeptide(L)'
;MVKFSKYLKRFGIVAGVAFLLLVTHRAAPRKAVENEQMKGVWLTNIGTILLHHTTSLDEVLNHLSQSGYDRVYFSVYGFGGTLYPTSQRPTNWLFVPPLSNPWRAAVKESLRQGLKPFAWFEYGLMLSPKDPIAKKHPDWLLKTPAGKTVVETNVWLDPANPQVQAYLLGNMEDILKEKDLAGIQLDDHWAVPRVFGNKSQALTNLTRKLHDHVKAINPKLVVSLSPNPHSFAVNKYNQNWLAWVRQGIVDEVVLQIYRKTPNQVAASLSGSGLATASRYVPVGVGLYAGWNPDFSLKGLQAQVRTVEQQGYGYSLFSWEFVVMRHLFNHIPRF
;
A
#
# COMPACT_ATOMS: atom_id res chain seq x y z
N MET A 1 -18.16 -47.46 26.72
CA MET A 1 -16.98 -47.34 25.81
C MET A 1 -17.32 -47.19 24.32
N VAL A 2 -18.29 -47.92 23.75
CA VAL A 2 -18.54 -47.93 22.29
C VAL A 2 -19.00 -46.58 21.70
N LYS A 3 -19.79 -45.77 22.43
CA LYS A 3 -20.23 -44.44 21.95
C LYS A 3 -19.07 -43.43 21.80
N PHE A 4 -18.10 -43.44 22.74
CA PHE A 4 -16.98 -42.50 22.75
C PHE A 4 -16.02 -42.70 21.55
N SER A 5 -15.76 -43.95 21.18
CA SER A 5 -14.99 -44.32 19.97
C SER A 5 -15.63 -43.84 18.66
N LYS A 6 -16.97 -43.83 18.58
CA LYS A 6 -17.72 -43.36 17.40
C LYS A 6 -17.64 -41.84 17.24
N TYR A 7 -17.61 -41.09 18.34
CA TYR A 7 -17.39 -39.63 18.33
C TYR A 7 -15.94 -39.29 17.98
N LEU A 8 -14.95 -40.04 18.49
CA LEU A 8 -13.54 -39.84 18.16
C LEU A 8 -13.25 -40.08 16.66
N LYS A 9 -13.85 -41.14 16.06
CA LYS A 9 -13.75 -41.38 14.61
C LYS A 9 -14.43 -40.30 13.78
N ARG A 10 -15.61 -39.83 14.19
CA ARG A 10 -16.31 -38.72 13.49
C ARG A 10 -15.54 -37.41 13.60
N PHE A 11 -14.96 -37.12 14.76
CA PHE A 11 -14.10 -35.96 14.95
C PHE A 11 -12.82 -36.07 14.10
N GLY A 12 -12.18 -37.24 14.05
CA GLY A 12 -11.03 -37.48 13.17
C GLY A 12 -11.35 -37.36 11.68
N ILE A 13 -12.54 -37.77 11.24
CA ILE A 13 -12.99 -37.59 9.85
C ILE A 13 -13.31 -36.13 9.55
N VAL A 14 -14.01 -35.41 10.44
CA VAL A 14 -14.30 -33.98 10.26
C VAL A 14 -13.02 -33.15 10.30
N ALA A 15 -12.11 -33.44 11.23
CA ALA A 15 -10.79 -32.83 11.29
C ALA A 15 -9.94 -33.19 10.06
N GLY A 16 -10.02 -34.42 9.56
CA GLY A 16 -9.33 -34.88 8.36
C GLY A 16 -9.89 -34.24 7.08
N VAL A 17 -11.20 -34.07 6.96
CA VAL A 17 -11.86 -33.38 5.83
C VAL A 17 -11.60 -31.87 5.90
N ALA A 18 -11.67 -31.26 7.08
CA ALA A 18 -11.29 -29.86 7.27
C ALA A 18 -9.81 -29.63 6.95
N PHE A 19 -8.92 -30.54 7.38
CA PHE A 19 -7.50 -30.51 7.03
C PHE A 19 -7.27 -30.72 5.53
N LEU A 20 -7.99 -31.65 4.90
CA LEU A 20 -7.95 -31.85 3.44
C LEU A 20 -8.43 -30.61 2.70
N LEU A 21 -9.57 -30.02 3.06
CA LEU A 21 -10.09 -28.80 2.44
C LEU A 21 -9.10 -27.63 2.62
N LEU A 22 -8.53 -27.45 3.83
CA LEU A 22 -7.50 -26.45 4.13
C LEU A 22 -6.17 -26.70 3.38
N VAL A 23 -5.81 -27.95 3.12
CA VAL A 23 -4.58 -28.33 2.39
C VAL A 23 -4.78 -28.30 0.86
N THR A 24 -6.02 -28.47 0.38
CA THR A 24 -6.37 -28.43 -1.05
C THR A 24 -6.76 -27.04 -1.58
N HIS A 25 -7.00 -26.06 -0.71
CA HIS A 25 -7.28 -24.66 -1.09
C HIS A 25 -5.99 -23.85 -1.30
N ARG A 26 -5.08 -24.35 -2.14
CA ARG A 26 -3.91 -23.58 -2.57
C ARG A 26 -3.80 -23.63 -4.07
N ALA A 27 -3.68 -22.46 -4.69
CA ALA A 27 -3.52 -22.37 -6.13
C ALA A 27 -2.18 -22.98 -6.58
N ALA A 28 -2.04 -23.39 -7.83
CA ALA A 28 -0.73 -23.83 -8.33
C ALA A 28 0.29 -22.66 -8.26
N PRO A 29 1.53 -22.89 -7.78
CA PRO A 29 2.55 -21.82 -7.75
C PRO A 29 2.84 -21.33 -9.16
N ARG A 30 3.21 -20.05 -9.28
CA ARG A 30 3.51 -19.41 -10.57
C ARG A 30 4.91 -18.82 -10.56
N LYS A 31 5.52 -18.77 -11.75
CA LYS A 31 6.79 -18.07 -11.96
C LYS A 31 6.54 -16.58 -12.13
N ALA A 32 7.51 -15.76 -11.74
CA ALA A 32 7.45 -14.33 -11.97
C ALA A 32 7.41 -14.03 -13.47
N VAL A 33 6.57 -13.06 -13.84
CA VAL A 33 6.51 -12.49 -15.17
C VAL A 33 7.29 -11.18 -15.14
N GLU A 34 8.27 -11.03 -16.03
CA GLU A 34 8.92 -9.73 -16.24
C GLU A 34 8.12 -8.93 -17.25
N ASN A 35 7.67 -7.75 -16.83
CA ASN A 35 6.97 -6.80 -17.69
C ASN A 35 7.91 -5.62 -18.02
N GLU A 36 7.85 -5.11 -19.25
CA GLU A 36 8.56 -3.88 -19.63
C GLU A 36 8.08 -2.68 -18.83
N GLN A 37 6.76 -2.54 -18.67
CA GLN A 37 6.13 -1.54 -17.82
C GLN A 37 5.45 -2.21 -16.62
N MET A 38 5.58 -1.59 -15.44
CA MET A 38 5.01 -2.15 -14.22
C MET A 38 3.49 -2.34 -14.31
N LYS A 39 2.99 -3.46 -13.76
CA LYS A 39 1.56 -3.72 -13.58
C LYS A 39 1.30 -4.07 -12.12
N GLY A 40 0.84 -3.07 -11.37
CA GLY A 40 0.63 -3.16 -9.93
C GLY A 40 -0.83 -3.14 -9.51
N VAL A 41 -1.05 -3.46 -8.24
CA VAL A 41 -2.35 -3.27 -7.59
C VAL A 41 -2.12 -2.97 -6.12
N TRP A 42 -2.94 -2.10 -5.55
CA TRP A 42 -2.97 -1.88 -4.11
C TRP A 42 -4.00 -2.79 -3.45
N LEU A 43 -3.60 -3.39 -2.34
CA LEU A 43 -4.49 -4.03 -1.39
C LEU A 43 -4.47 -3.26 -0.07
N THR A 44 -5.66 -2.90 0.40
CA THR A 44 -5.84 -2.24 1.69
C THR A 44 -5.55 -3.22 2.82
N ASN A 45 -5.32 -2.69 4.01
CA ASN A 45 -5.09 -3.52 5.17
C ASN A 45 -6.34 -4.37 5.51
N ILE A 46 -7.54 -3.79 5.40
CA ILE A 46 -8.81 -4.49 5.61
C ILE A 46 -8.96 -5.67 4.64
N GLY A 47 -8.74 -5.45 3.34
CA GLY A 47 -8.83 -6.53 2.36
C GLY A 47 -7.77 -7.61 2.59
N THR A 48 -6.55 -7.21 2.94
CA THR A 48 -5.47 -8.17 3.26
C THR A 48 -5.83 -9.04 4.47
N ILE A 49 -6.36 -8.44 5.54
CA ILE A 49 -6.81 -9.15 6.74
C ILE A 49 -7.93 -10.13 6.40
N LEU A 50 -8.95 -9.67 5.66
CA LEU A 50 -10.07 -10.51 5.24
C LEU A 50 -9.57 -11.72 4.45
N LEU A 51 -8.79 -11.48 3.40
CA LEU A 51 -8.26 -12.54 2.54
C LEU A 51 -7.34 -13.51 3.27
N HIS A 52 -6.52 -13.00 4.20
CA HIS A 52 -5.66 -13.83 5.03
C HIS A 52 -6.48 -14.77 5.92
N HIS A 53 -7.50 -14.25 6.59
CA HIS A 53 -8.30 -15.03 7.53
C HIS A 53 -9.37 -15.90 6.87
N THR A 54 -9.75 -15.63 5.61
CA THR A 54 -10.58 -16.55 4.80
C THR A 54 -9.78 -17.56 4.00
N THR A 55 -8.44 -17.58 4.15
CA THR A 55 -7.52 -18.44 3.38
C THR A 55 -7.55 -18.21 1.85
N SER A 56 -8.09 -17.07 1.41
CA SER A 56 -8.28 -16.73 -0.02
C SER A 56 -7.14 -15.88 -0.60
N LEU A 57 -6.23 -15.38 0.24
CA LEU A 57 -5.15 -14.48 -0.17
C LEU A 57 -4.29 -15.08 -1.30
N ASP A 58 -3.89 -16.34 -1.15
CA ASP A 58 -3.11 -17.05 -2.14
C ASP A 58 -3.81 -17.20 -3.51
N GLU A 59 -5.11 -17.50 -3.52
CA GLU A 59 -5.90 -17.63 -4.75
C GLU A 59 -6.07 -16.29 -5.46
N VAL A 60 -6.29 -15.22 -4.69
CA VAL A 60 -6.34 -13.85 -5.21
C VAL A 60 -5.01 -13.45 -5.85
N LEU A 61 -3.90 -13.73 -5.18
CA LEU A 61 -2.57 -13.45 -5.70
C LEU A 61 -2.26 -14.30 -6.95
N ASN A 62 -2.75 -15.55 -6.99
CA ASN A 62 -2.65 -16.37 -8.19
C ASN A 62 -3.42 -15.75 -9.37
N HIS A 63 -4.66 -15.29 -9.16
CA HIS A 63 -5.45 -14.62 -10.20
C HIS A 63 -4.81 -13.31 -10.69
N LEU A 64 -4.20 -12.54 -9.78
CA LEU A 64 -3.45 -11.33 -10.15
C LEU A 64 -2.25 -11.68 -11.05
N SER A 65 -1.47 -12.70 -10.66
CA SER A 65 -0.36 -13.21 -11.46
C SER A 65 -0.82 -13.77 -12.82
N GLN A 66 -1.97 -14.45 -12.87
CA GLN A 66 -2.58 -14.91 -14.13
C GLN A 66 -3.02 -13.75 -15.03
N SER A 67 -3.46 -12.65 -14.44
CA SER A 67 -3.90 -11.45 -15.14
C SER A 67 -2.75 -10.56 -15.61
N GLY A 68 -1.50 -10.98 -15.38
CA GLY A 68 -0.29 -10.29 -15.84
C GLY A 68 0.21 -9.18 -14.91
N TYR A 69 -0.34 -9.05 -13.70
CA TYR A 69 0.25 -8.19 -12.68
C TYR A 69 1.59 -8.78 -12.23
N ASP A 70 2.56 -7.91 -11.96
CA ASP A 70 3.89 -8.31 -11.49
C ASP A 70 4.14 -7.95 -10.02
N ARG A 71 3.28 -7.12 -9.42
CA ARG A 71 3.48 -6.62 -8.05
C ARG A 71 2.20 -6.27 -7.33
N VAL A 72 2.32 -6.22 -6.01
CA VAL A 72 1.24 -5.84 -5.10
C VAL A 72 1.78 -4.92 -4.01
N TYR A 73 1.06 -3.83 -3.75
CA TYR A 73 1.33 -2.88 -2.67
C TYR A 73 0.32 -3.12 -1.54
N PHE A 74 0.78 -3.69 -0.42
CA PHE A 74 -0.08 -4.00 0.73
C PHE A 74 -0.02 -2.88 1.76
N SER A 75 -1.14 -2.27 2.14
CA SER A 75 -1.16 -1.28 3.23
C SER A 75 -0.79 -1.98 4.54
N VAL A 76 0.43 -1.75 5.03
CA VAL A 76 0.95 -2.35 6.27
C VAL A 76 0.91 -1.39 7.44
N TYR A 77 0.78 -0.08 7.17
CA TYR A 77 0.71 0.99 8.15
C TYR A 77 -0.35 1.99 7.69
N GLY A 78 -1.45 2.08 8.44
CA GLY A 78 -2.54 2.97 8.09
C GLY A 78 -3.74 2.86 9.02
N PHE A 79 -4.94 2.94 8.44
CA PHE A 79 -6.20 2.96 9.18
C PHE A 79 -6.34 1.77 10.15
N GLY A 80 -6.39 2.03 11.45
CA GLY A 80 -6.59 0.96 12.44
C GLY A 80 -5.32 0.20 12.85
N GLY A 81 -4.13 0.60 12.39
CA GLY A 81 -2.84 0.12 12.92
C GLY A 81 -1.95 -0.55 11.87
N THR A 82 -1.23 -1.60 12.29
CA THR A 82 -0.27 -2.35 11.46
C THR A 82 -0.76 -3.74 11.10
N LEU A 83 -0.29 -4.29 9.97
CA LEU A 83 -0.50 -5.68 9.55
C LEU A 83 0.56 -6.67 10.08
N TYR A 84 1.46 -6.19 10.92
CA TYR A 84 2.58 -6.94 11.47
C TYR A 84 2.75 -6.54 12.94
N PRO A 85 3.29 -7.45 13.78
CA PRO A 85 3.64 -7.12 15.14
C PRO A 85 4.77 -6.09 15.14
N THR A 86 4.63 -5.04 15.95
CA THR A 86 5.68 -4.03 16.16
C THR A 86 5.68 -3.56 17.61
N SER A 87 6.86 -3.24 18.14
CA SER A 87 7.01 -2.62 19.46
C SER A 87 6.72 -1.12 19.43
N GLN A 88 6.62 -0.51 18.25
CA GLN A 88 6.49 0.95 18.09
C GLN A 88 5.08 1.47 18.40
N ARG A 89 4.05 0.65 18.18
CA ARG A 89 2.66 1.05 18.43
C ARG A 89 1.79 -0.15 18.79
N PRO A 90 0.67 0.08 19.51
CA PRO A 90 -0.32 -0.96 19.75
C PRO A 90 -0.89 -1.47 18.42
N THR A 91 -0.90 -2.78 18.24
CA THR A 91 -1.59 -3.45 17.15
C THR A 91 -3.04 -3.72 17.57
N ASN A 92 -4.00 -3.48 16.67
CA ASN A 92 -5.38 -3.82 16.96
C ASN A 92 -5.56 -5.34 16.89
N TRP A 93 -5.80 -5.98 18.03
CA TRP A 93 -5.92 -7.44 18.15
C TRP A 93 -7.07 -8.03 17.32
N LEU A 94 -8.11 -7.22 16.99
CA LEU A 94 -9.19 -7.63 16.11
C LEU A 94 -8.72 -7.81 14.66
N PHE A 95 -7.68 -7.08 14.26
CA PHE A 95 -7.13 -7.09 12.91
C PHE A 95 -5.90 -7.99 12.78
N VAL A 96 -5.10 -8.08 13.84
CA VAL A 96 -3.95 -8.98 13.92
C VAL A 96 -4.04 -9.72 15.26
N PRO A 97 -4.74 -10.87 15.28
CA PRO A 97 -4.82 -11.70 16.48
C PRO A 97 -3.42 -12.11 16.96
N PRO A 98 -3.25 -12.43 18.26
CA PRO A 98 -1.98 -12.94 18.78
C PRO A 98 -1.45 -14.11 17.93
N LEU A 99 -0.14 -14.12 17.67
CA LEU A 99 0.56 -15.09 16.82
C LEU A 99 0.25 -15.02 15.32
N SER A 100 -0.64 -14.13 14.87
CA SER A 100 -0.87 -13.85 13.45
C SER A 100 0.15 -12.84 12.91
N ASN A 101 0.55 -13.02 11.66
CA ASN A 101 1.33 -12.03 10.91
C ASN A 101 0.84 -11.98 9.46
N PRO A 102 -0.28 -11.27 9.19
CA PRO A 102 -0.85 -11.14 7.85
C PRO A 102 0.16 -10.62 6.83
N TRP A 103 1.04 -9.71 7.23
CA TRP A 103 2.10 -9.20 6.36
C TRP A 103 3.06 -10.30 5.90
N ARG A 104 3.58 -11.13 6.82
CA ARG A 104 4.47 -12.24 6.44
C ARG A 104 3.78 -13.27 5.54
N ALA A 105 2.49 -13.52 5.75
CA ALA A 105 1.70 -14.35 4.85
C ALA A 105 1.60 -13.73 3.45
N ALA A 106 1.30 -12.43 3.37
CA ALA A 106 1.23 -11.69 2.11
C ALA A 106 2.55 -11.72 1.33
N VAL A 107 3.69 -11.55 1.98
CA VAL A 107 5.01 -11.69 1.34
C VAL A 107 5.20 -13.10 0.79
N LYS A 108 5.02 -14.12 1.64
CA LYS A 108 5.23 -15.52 1.25
C LYS A 108 4.34 -15.95 0.09
N GLU A 109 3.06 -15.60 0.13
CA GLU A 109 2.09 -15.98 -0.90
C GLU A 109 2.32 -15.20 -2.19
N SER A 110 2.70 -13.92 -2.12
CA SER A 110 3.07 -13.14 -3.32
C SER A 110 4.24 -13.78 -4.05
N LEU A 111 5.31 -14.11 -3.32
CA LEU A 111 6.51 -14.74 -3.90
C LEU A 111 6.19 -16.10 -4.53
N ARG A 112 5.32 -16.88 -3.88
CA ARG A 112 4.85 -18.18 -4.41
C ARG A 112 4.09 -18.04 -5.72
N GLN A 113 3.42 -16.91 -5.93
CA GLN A 113 2.67 -16.60 -7.14
C GLN A 113 3.48 -15.77 -8.15
N GLY A 114 4.78 -15.57 -7.91
CA GLY A 114 5.65 -14.82 -8.82
C GLY A 114 5.38 -13.30 -8.80
N LEU A 115 4.75 -12.78 -7.75
CA LEU A 115 4.50 -11.36 -7.57
C LEU A 115 5.55 -10.72 -6.65
N LYS A 116 5.90 -9.47 -6.93
CA LYS A 116 6.78 -8.62 -6.13
C LYS A 116 5.96 -7.97 -4.99
N PRO A 117 6.15 -8.37 -3.71
CA PRO A 117 5.41 -7.76 -2.60
C PRO A 117 6.08 -6.45 -2.17
N PHE A 118 5.28 -5.39 -2.01
CA PHE A 118 5.69 -4.11 -1.47
C PHE A 118 4.92 -3.78 -0.20
N ALA A 119 5.63 -3.31 0.82
CA ALA A 119 5.03 -2.84 2.06
C ALA A 119 4.64 -1.36 1.92
N TRP A 120 3.35 -1.06 1.82
CA TRP A 120 2.84 0.29 1.63
C TRP A 120 2.50 0.97 2.96
N PHE A 121 3.13 2.11 3.21
CA PHE A 121 2.96 2.96 4.38
C PHE A 121 1.99 4.11 4.08
N GLU A 122 0.71 3.78 4.00
CA GLU A 122 -0.39 4.66 3.56
C GLU A 122 -0.53 5.96 4.35
N TYR A 123 -0.33 5.95 5.67
CA TYR A 123 -0.60 7.16 6.45
C TYR A 123 0.63 8.08 6.56
N GLY A 124 1.84 7.59 6.27
CA GLY A 124 3.07 8.37 6.39
C GLY A 124 3.15 9.19 7.70
N LEU A 125 3.08 10.51 7.56
CA LEU A 125 3.12 11.49 8.67
C LEU A 125 1.73 11.88 9.21
N MET A 126 0.65 11.48 8.53
CA MET A 126 -0.72 11.76 8.92
C MET A 126 -1.21 10.78 9.98
N LEU A 127 -1.93 11.27 10.98
CA LEU A 127 -2.63 10.45 11.96
C LEU A 127 -4.05 11.00 12.21
N SER A 128 -4.94 10.13 12.68
CA SER A 128 -6.19 10.59 13.29
C SER A 128 -5.90 11.29 14.62
N PRO A 129 -6.64 12.35 15.00
CA PRO A 129 -6.53 12.95 16.34
C PRO A 129 -6.78 11.96 17.49
N LYS A 130 -7.47 10.84 17.21
CA LYS A 130 -7.76 9.78 18.19
C LYS A 130 -6.68 8.70 18.24
N ASP A 131 -5.68 8.73 17.36
CA ASP A 131 -4.63 7.71 17.29
C ASP A 131 -3.84 7.65 18.62
N PRO A 132 -3.50 6.45 19.13
CA PRO A 132 -2.72 6.32 20.37
C PRO A 132 -1.40 7.08 20.35
N ILE A 133 -0.72 7.18 19.20
CA ILE A 133 0.54 7.92 19.07
C ILE A 133 0.29 9.42 19.19
N ALA A 134 -0.74 9.94 18.52
CA ALA A 134 -1.11 11.36 18.61
C ALA A 134 -1.51 11.77 20.04
N LYS A 135 -2.21 10.90 20.77
CA LYS A 135 -2.58 11.14 22.18
C LYS A 135 -1.40 11.10 23.14
N LYS A 136 -0.48 10.15 22.93
CA LYS A 136 0.67 9.93 23.79
C LYS A 136 1.75 10.99 23.58
N HIS A 137 1.91 11.47 22.35
CA HIS A 137 2.96 12.39 21.95
C HIS A 137 2.40 13.64 21.26
N PRO A 138 1.64 14.49 21.99
CA PRO A 138 1.13 15.75 21.43
C PRO A 138 2.25 16.73 21.04
N ASP A 139 3.44 16.58 21.62
CA ASP A 139 4.66 17.32 21.31
C ASP A 139 5.29 16.93 19.96
N TRP A 140 4.91 15.77 19.39
CA TRP A 140 5.35 15.36 18.05
C TRP A 140 4.54 16.02 16.93
N LEU A 141 3.42 16.64 17.27
CA LEU A 141 2.45 17.14 16.29
C LEU A 141 2.77 18.57 15.85
N LEU A 142 2.64 18.81 14.55
CA LEU A 142 2.77 20.13 13.97
C LEU A 142 1.65 21.07 14.43
N LYS A 143 1.97 22.35 14.53
CA LYS A 143 1.02 23.43 14.82
C LYS A 143 1.05 24.46 13.69
N THR A 144 -0.12 24.89 13.26
CA THR A 144 -0.25 26.04 12.35
C THR A 144 0.22 27.33 13.04
N PRO A 145 0.46 28.43 12.31
CA PRO A 145 0.76 29.73 12.91
C PRO A 145 -0.30 30.21 13.91
N ALA A 146 -1.56 29.80 13.73
CA ALA A 146 -2.66 30.07 14.65
C ALA A 146 -2.72 29.11 15.86
N GLY A 147 -1.71 28.26 16.05
CA GLY A 147 -1.62 27.30 17.15
C GLY A 147 -2.48 26.05 17.01
N LYS A 148 -3.25 25.89 15.92
CA LYS A 148 -4.08 24.69 15.68
C LYS A 148 -3.23 23.49 15.29
N THR A 149 -3.53 22.33 15.89
CA THR A 149 -2.87 21.04 15.59
C THR A 149 -3.70 20.19 14.63
N VAL A 150 -5.03 20.27 14.72
CA VAL A 150 -5.94 19.57 13.80
C VAL A 150 -6.17 20.46 12.57
N VAL A 151 -5.89 19.91 11.39
CA VAL A 151 -6.14 20.52 10.09
C VAL A 151 -7.02 19.56 9.31
N GLU A 152 -8.12 20.09 8.77
CA GLU A 152 -9.23 19.30 8.22
C GLU A 152 -9.78 18.34 9.29
N THR A 153 -9.40 17.07 9.25
CA THR A 153 -9.81 16.04 10.21
C THR A 153 -8.63 15.30 10.83
N ASN A 154 -7.39 15.71 10.51
CA ASN A 154 -6.17 14.96 10.82
C ASN A 154 -5.16 15.80 11.61
N VAL A 155 -4.21 15.10 12.23
CA VAL A 155 -2.98 15.69 12.78
C VAL A 155 -1.78 15.17 12.00
N TRP A 156 -0.68 15.93 12.04
CA TRP A 156 0.50 15.63 11.25
C TRP A 156 1.74 15.63 12.14
N LEU A 157 2.53 14.56 12.06
CA LEU A 157 3.81 14.41 12.75
C LEU A 157 4.85 15.38 12.17
N ASP A 158 5.70 15.97 13.02
CA ASP A 158 6.77 16.86 12.55
C ASP A 158 7.94 16.05 11.97
N PRO A 159 8.23 16.13 10.64
CA PRO A 159 9.33 15.39 10.03
C PRO A 159 10.72 15.82 10.54
N ALA A 160 10.84 16.98 11.18
CA ALA A 160 12.09 17.44 11.77
C ALA A 160 12.33 16.88 13.19
N ASN A 161 11.30 16.33 13.85
CA ASN A 161 11.45 15.79 15.19
C ASN A 161 12.22 14.44 15.17
N PRO A 162 13.37 14.32 15.85
CA PRO A 162 14.16 13.09 15.83
C PRO A 162 13.42 11.85 16.35
N GLN A 163 12.52 12.02 17.32
CA GLN A 163 11.72 10.92 17.86
C GLN A 163 10.67 10.44 16.85
N VAL A 164 10.07 11.34 16.07
CA VAL A 164 9.20 10.99 14.94
C VAL A 164 9.98 10.21 13.89
N GLN A 165 11.19 10.66 13.54
CA GLN A 165 12.02 9.94 12.58
C GLN A 165 12.37 8.53 13.07
N ALA A 166 12.76 8.39 14.35
CA ALA A 166 13.05 7.09 14.95
C ALA A 166 11.82 6.18 14.97
N TYR A 167 10.64 6.72 15.31
CA TYR A 167 9.39 6.00 15.28
C TYR A 167 9.07 5.46 13.87
N LEU A 168 9.13 6.31 12.83
CA LEU A 168 8.81 5.89 11.46
C LEU A 168 9.76 4.79 10.95
N LEU A 169 11.07 4.96 11.16
CA LEU A 169 12.06 3.96 10.76
C LEU A 169 11.93 2.66 11.58
N GLY A 170 11.66 2.77 12.88
CA GLY A 170 11.43 1.63 13.76
C GLY A 170 10.20 0.81 13.36
N ASN A 171 9.18 1.40 12.74
CA ASN A 171 8.05 0.66 12.20
C ASN A 171 8.46 -0.16 10.95
N MET A 172 9.54 0.23 10.26
CA MET A 172 10.00 -0.44 9.03
C MET A 172 10.98 -1.58 9.32
N GLU A 173 11.68 -1.58 10.45
CA GLU A 173 12.82 -2.50 10.69
C GLU A 173 12.50 -3.98 10.45
N ASP A 174 11.40 -4.49 10.99
CA ASP A 174 11.05 -5.91 10.86
C ASP A 174 10.50 -6.24 9.46
N ILE A 175 9.84 -5.28 8.81
CA ILE A 175 9.39 -5.41 7.42
C ILE A 175 10.61 -5.56 6.51
N LEU A 176 11.62 -4.71 6.66
CA LEU A 176 12.78 -4.67 5.77
C LEU A 176 13.66 -5.92 5.86
N LYS A 177 13.50 -6.73 6.91
CA LYS A 177 14.20 -8.01 7.10
C LYS A 177 13.44 -9.20 6.48
N GLU A 178 12.22 -9.02 6.00
CA GLU A 178 11.48 -10.10 5.33
C GLU A 178 12.21 -10.54 4.07
N LYS A 179 12.42 -11.85 3.96
CA LYS A 179 13.21 -12.44 2.87
C LYS A 179 12.51 -12.22 1.52
N ASP A 180 13.29 -11.81 0.53
CA ASP A 180 12.86 -11.60 -0.86
C ASP A 180 11.74 -10.55 -1.02
N LEU A 181 11.56 -9.67 -0.02
CA LEU A 181 10.73 -8.47 -0.15
C LEU A 181 11.21 -7.62 -1.34
N ALA A 182 10.29 -7.10 -2.16
CA ALA A 182 10.67 -6.26 -3.29
C ALA A 182 11.02 -4.82 -2.86
N GLY A 183 10.30 -4.30 -1.87
CA GLY A 183 10.54 -2.96 -1.37
C GLY A 183 9.44 -2.45 -0.44
N ILE A 184 9.50 -1.14 -0.20
CA ILE A 184 8.45 -0.39 0.50
C ILE A 184 7.86 0.64 -0.46
N GLN A 185 6.63 1.07 -0.17
CA GLN A 185 6.03 2.21 -0.83
C GLN A 185 5.58 3.26 0.18
N LEU A 186 6.02 4.49 -0.02
CA LEU A 186 5.49 5.70 0.60
C LEU A 186 4.38 6.27 -0.30
N ASP A 187 3.47 7.08 0.22
CA ASP A 187 2.41 7.69 -0.60
C ASP A 187 2.31 9.21 -0.45
N ASP A 188 1.16 9.77 -0.81
CA ASP A 188 0.89 11.19 -0.75
C ASP A 188 0.76 11.74 0.69
N HIS A 189 0.72 10.88 1.72
CA HIS A 189 0.81 11.28 3.13
C HIS A 189 2.25 11.24 3.68
N TRP A 190 3.24 10.81 2.89
CA TRP A 190 4.66 11.12 3.15
C TRP A 190 4.96 12.58 2.77
N ALA A 191 4.24 13.48 3.44
CA ALA A 191 4.09 14.87 3.09
C ALA A 191 3.63 15.67 4.31
N VAL A 192 3.53 17.00 4.17
CA VAL A 192 3.00 17.88 5.21
C VAL A 192 2.20 19.03 4.59
N PRO A 193 0.93 19.25 4.96
CA PRO A 193 0.14 20.37 4.47
C PRO A 193 0.85 21.72 4.64
N ARG A 194 0.81 22.56 3.61
CA ARG A 194 1.47 23.88 3.58
C ARG A 194 0.99 24.85 4.64
N VAL A 195 -0.19 24.61 5.23
CA VAL A 195 -0.71 25.39 6.36
C VAL A 195 0.17 25.27 7.62
N PHE A 196 1.01 24.23 7.73
CA PHE A 196 2.03 24.08 8.78
C PHE A 196 3.37 24.78 8.44
N GLY A 197 3.40 25.56 7.35
CA GLY A 197 4.59 26.26 6.88
C GLY A 197 5.40 25.47 5.85
N ASN A 198 6.59 26.00 5.52
CA ASN A 198 7.50 25.35 4.59
C ASN A 198 8.30 24.24 5.27
N LYS A 199 7.97 22.99 4.95
CA LYS A 199 8.59 21.77 5.50
C LYS A 199 9.33 20.96 4.42
N SER A 200 9.54 21.53 3.24
CA SER A 200 10.12 20.83 2.08
C SER A 200 11.53 20.28 2.38
N GLN A 201 12.37 21.04 3.10
CA GLN A 201 13.72 20.57 3.47
C GLN A 201 13.66 19.46 4.52
N ALA A 202 12.81 19.61 5.55
CA ALA A 202 12.65 18.59 6.58
C ALA A 202 12.16 17.25 5.99
N LEU A 203 11.18 17.31 5.06
CA LEU A 203 10.73 16.13 4.32
C LEU A 203 11.84 15.52 3.47
N THR A 204 12.62 16.33 2.75
CA THR A 204 13.75 15.83 1.95
C THR A 204 14.79 15.12 2.81
N ASN A 205 15.12 15.68 3.99
CA ASN A 205 16.05 15.08 4.93
C ASN A 205 15.50 13.76 5.49
N LEU A 206 14.22 13.72 5.87
CA LEU A 206 13.56 12.51 6.33
C LEU A 206 13.51 11.43 5.24
N THR A 207 13.15 11.77 4.00
CA THR A 207 13.14 10.83 2.87
C THR A 207 14.53 10.27 2.59
N ARG A 208 15.57 11.11 2.61
CA ARG A 208 16.96 10.65 2.46
C ARG A 208 17.36 9.69 3.58
N LYS A 209 17.07 10.05 4.84
CA LYS A 209 17.36 9.20 5.99
C LYS A 209 16.67 7.84 5.90
N LEU A 210 15.41 7.83 5.46
CA LEU A 210 14.66 6.59 5.21
C LEU A 210 15.29 5.78 4.09
N HIS A 211 15.59 6.41 2.95
CA HIS A 211 16.20 5.73 1.81
C HIS A 211 17.53 5.09 2.21
N ASP A 212 18.42 5.85 2.84
CA ASP A 212 19.74 5.38 3.27
C ASP A 212 19.61 4.22 4.28
N HIS A 213 18.63 4.30 5.19
CA HIS A 213 18.33 3.22 6.13
C HIS A 213 17.86 1.94 5.42
N VAL A 214 16.96 2.06 4.43
CA VAL A 214 16.48 0.92 3.62
C VAL A 214 17.64 0.28 2.87
N LYS A 215 18.47 1.09 2.20
CA LYS A 215 19.61 0.59 1.41
C LYS A 215 20.70 -0.03 2.27
N ALA A 216 20.90 0.46 3.50
CA ALA A 216 21.85 -0.12 4.45
C ALA A 216 21.42 -1.52 4.90
N ILE A 217 20.13 -1.79 5.01
CA ILE A 217 19.60 -3.12 5.35
C ILE A 217 19.69 -4.06 4.14
N ASN A 218 19.21 -3.60 2.99
CA ASN A 218 19.30 -4.36 1.75
C ASN A 218 19.28 -3.41 0.55
N PRO A 219 20.40 -3.25 -0.18
CA PRO A 219 20.50 -2.30 -1.29
C PRO A 219 19.59 -2.63 -2.47
N LYS A 220 19.05 -3.85 -2.54
CA LYS A 220 18.11 -4.28 -3.59
C LYS A 220 16.66 -3.86 -3.32
N LEU A 221 16.32 -3.47 -2.09
CA LEU A 221 14.96 -3.04 -1.77
C LEU A 221 14.65 -1.73 -2.48
N VAL A 222 13.49 -1.69 -3.15
CA VAL A 222 12.99 -0.50 -3.84
C VAL A 222 12.28 0.42 -2.84
N VAL A 223 12.61 1.71 -2.87
CA VAL A 223 11.86 2.78 -2.19
C VAL A 223 10.93 3.42 -3.22
N SER A 224 9.71 2.88 -3.29
CA SER A 224 8.65 3.37 -4.17
C SER A 224 7.90 4.54 -3.52
N LEU A 225 7.41 5.47 -4.33
CA LEU A 225 6.56 6.57 -3.90
C LEU A 225 5.30 6.64 -4.77
N SER A 226 4.14 6.81 -4.13
CA SER A 226 2.85 7.03 -4.80
C SER A 226 2.31 8.45 -4.54
N PRO A 227 2.80 9.49 -5.24
CA PRO A 227 2.45 10.87 -4.93
C PRO A 227 1.28 11.39 -5.77
N ASN A 228 0.78 12.57 -5.42
CA ASN A 228 -0.04 13.40 -6.29
C ASN A 228 0.79 14.09 -7.40
N PRO A 229 0.17 14.64 -8.47
CA PRO A 229 0.86 15.46 -9.48
C PRO A 229 1.78 16.53 -8.86
N HIS A 230 2.98 16.68 -9.42
CA HIS A 230 4.11 17.38 -8.77
C HIS A 230 3.76 18.78 -8.27
N SER A 231 3.14 19.61 -9.11
CA SER A 231 2.75 20.97 -8.72
C SER A 231 1.80 20.98 -7.52
N PHE A 232 0.81 20.09 -7.51
CA PHE A 232 -0.11 19.96 -6.39
C PHE A 232 0.61 19.48 -5.12
N ALA A 233 1.43 18.44 -5.23
CA ALA A 233 2.18 17.87 -4.12
C ALA A 233 3.10 18.90 -3.44
N VAL A 234 3.81 19.73 -4.22
CA VAL A 234 4.67 20.81 -3.70
C VAL A 234 3.86 21.95 -3.07
N ASN A 235 2.82 22.41 -3.77
CA ASN A 235 2.08 23.62 -3.41
C ASN A 235 1.05 23.40 -2.31
N LYS A 236 0.62 22.17 -2.09
CA LYS A 236 -0.34 21.84 -1.02
C LYS A 236 0.29 21.06 0.12
N TYR A 237 1.30 20.23 -0.15
CA TYR A 237 1.80 19.26 0.84
C TYR A 237 3.32 19.22 1.02
N ASN A 238 4.07 20.25 0.58
CA ASN A 238 5.53 20.31 0.73
C ASN A 238 6.30 19.11 0.10
N GLN A 239 5.63 18.23 -0.65
CA GLN A 239 6.20 16.98 -1.16
C GLN A 239 6.85 17.21 -2.53
N ASN A 240 8.14 17.57 -2.52
CA ASN A 240 8.91 17.84 -3.75
C ASN A 240 9.53 16.56 -4.33
N TRP A 241 8.69 15.62 -4.72
CA TRP A 241 9.12 14.28 -5.11
C TRP A 241 9.98 14.22 -6.38
N LEU A 242 9.86 15.17 -7.33
CA LEU A 242 10.80 15.22 -8.47
C LEU A 242 12.22 15.57 -8.04
N ALA A 243 12.39 16.39 -7.01
CA ALA A 243 13.71 16.64 -6.45
C ALA A 243 14.28 15.37 -5.80
N TRP A 244 13.44 14.57 -5.15
CA TRP A 244 13.84 13.29 -4.54
C TRP A 244 14.26 12.25 -5.58
N VAL A 245 13.51 12.14 -6.68
CA VAL A 245 13.87 11.30 -7.83
C VAL A 245 15.22 11.71 -8.42
N ARG A 246 15.44 13.01 -8.67
CA ARG A 246 16.73 13.51 -9.21
C ARG A 246 17.91 13.30 -8.25
N GLN A 247 17.64 13.27 -6.95
CA GLN A 247 18.63 13.02 -5.90
C GLN A 247 18.89 11.53 -5.67
N GLY A 248 18.18 10.63 -6.36
CA GLY A 248 18.32 9.18 -6.19
C GLY A 248 17.86 8.66 -4.82
N ILE A 249 16.89 9.33 -4.18
CA ILE A 249 16.33 8.90 -2.88
C ILE A 249 14.88 8.40 -2.99
N VAL A 250 14.43 8.14 -4.22
CA VAL A 250 13.20 7.44 -4.59
C VAL A 250 13.56 6.62 -5.82
N ASP A 251 13.29 5.31 -5.77
CA ASP A 251 13.67 4.36 -6.82
C ASP A 251 12.56 4.09 -7.83
N GLU A 252 11.33 4.50 -7.51
CA GLU A 252 10.14 4.22 -8.31
C GLU A 252 9.02 5.23 -8.00
N VAL A 253 8.25 5.62 -9.01
CA VAL A 253 7.08 6.49 -8.83
C VAL A 253 5.81 5.86 -9.41
N VAL A 254 4.75 5.77 -8.61
CA VAL A 254 3.41 5.41 -9.07
C VAL A 254 2.46 6.59 -8.88
N LEU A 255 2.33 7.44 -9.89
CA LEU A 255 1.64 8.72 -9.76
C LEU A 255 0.12 8.55 -9.69
N GLN A 256 -0.51 9.10 -8.66
CA GLN A 256 -1.96 9.02 -8.46
C GLN A 256 -2.71 9.95 -9.42
N ILE A 257 -3.34 9.37 -10.45
CA ILE A 257 -4.22 10.08 -11.41
C ILE A 257 -5.64 9.55 -11.26
N TYR A 258 -6.27 9.92 -10.15
CA TYR A 258 -7.62 9.49 -9.82
C TYR A 258 -8.64 10.36 -10.56
N ARG A 259 -8.91 9.99 -11.82
CA ARG A 259 -9.86 10.66 -12.72
C ARG A 259 -10.97 9.70 -13.14
N LYS A 260 -12.09 10.26 -13.59
CA LYS A 260 -13.27 9.46 -13.93
C LYS A 260 -13.20 8.88 -15.34
N THR A 261 -12.60 9.59 -16.28
CA THR A 261 -12.63 9.22 -17.71
C THR A 261 -11.23 9.10 -18.33
N PRO A 262 -11.07 8.29 -19.39
CA PRO A 262 -9.83 8.20 -20.16
C PRO A 262 -9.26 9.56 -20.59
N ASN A 263 -10.11 10.46 -21.10
CA ASN A 263 -9.68 11.79 -21.54
C ASN A 263 -9.13 12.63 -20.39
N GLN A 264 -9.75 12.55 -19.20
CA GLN A 264 -9.26 13.24 -18.01
C GLN A 264 -7.93 12.65 -17.51
N VAL A 265 -7.76 11.32 -17.61
CA VAL A 265 -6.48 10.66 -17.31
C VAL A 265 -5.41 11.19 -18.25
N ALA A 266 -5.61 11.08 -19.58
CA ALA A 266 -4.65 11.56 -20.58
C ALA A 266 -4.28 13.04 -20.37
N ALA A 267 -5.28 13.91 -20.17
CA ALA A 267 -5.05 15.33 -19.91
C ALA A 267 -4.24 15.58 -18.63
N SER A 268 -4.44 14.76 -17.60
CA SER A 268 -3.73 14.89 -16.32
C SER A 268 -2.29 14.38 -16.36
N LEU A 269 -1.90 13.60 -17.37
CA LEU A 269 -0.52 13.11 -17.51
C LEU A 269 0.43 14.22 -17.97
N SER A 270 -0.05 15.12 -18.84
CA SER A 270 0.72 16.28 -19.29
C SER A 270 0.97 17.23 -18.12
N GLY A 271 2.23 17.66 -17.94
CA GLY A 271 2.62 18.56 -16.85
C GLY A 271 2.59 17.96 -15.44
N SER A 272 2.29 16.66 -15.30
CA SER A 272 2.19 15.98 -14.01
C SER A 272 3.52 15.77 -13.28
N GLY A 273 4.63 15.82 -14.04
CA GLY A 273 5.96 15.41 -13.60
C GLY A 273 6.36 13.99 -14.02
N LEU A 274 5.41 13.15 -14.45
CA LEU A 274 5.68 11.73 -14.75
C LEU A 274 6.73 11.53 -15.85
N ALA A 275 6.60 12.26 -16.96
CA ALA A 275 7.56 12.24 -18.07
C ALA A 275 8.96 12.73 -17.70
N THR A 276 9.08 13.52 -16.62
CA THR A 276 10.39 13.92 -16.08
C THR A 276 10.97 12.79 -15.24
N ALA A 277 10.16 12.16 -14.39
CA ALA A 277 10.59 11.08 -13.52
C ALA A 277 10.97 9.81 -14.28
N SER A 278 10.29 9.50 -15.39
CA SER A 278 10.56 8.33 -16.24
C SER A 278 11.96 8.31 -16.85
N ARG A 279 12.68 9.44 -16.83
CA ARG A 279 14.09 9.53 -17.27
C ARG A 279 15.07 9.00 -16.22
N TYR A 280 14.63 8.80 -14.98
CA TYR A 280 15.47 8.44 -13.84
C TYR A 280 15.07 7.11 -13.22
N VAL A 281 13.77 6.84 -13.13
CA VAL A 281 13.22 5.68 -12.42
C VAL A 281 12.05 5.06 -13.18
N PRO A 282 11.74 3.76 -12.95
CA PRO A 282 10.48 3.17 -13.38
C PRO A 282 9.28 3.99 -12.89
N VAL A 283 8.30 4.18 -13.76
CA VAL A 283 7.08 4.92 -13.43
C VAL A 283 5.82 4.16 -13.79
N GLY A 284 4.78 4.39 -13.00
CA GLY A 284 3.42 3.94 -13.29
C GLY A 284 2.39 5.01 -12.96
N VAL A 285 1.15 4.78 -13.41
CA VAL A 285 -0.01 5.62 -13.11
C VAL A 285 -0.98 4.87 -12.21
N GLY A 286 -1.29 5.43 -11.05
CA GLY A 286 -2.33 4.95 -10.16
C GLY A 286 -3.72 5.35 -10.68
N LEU A 287 -4.58 4.37 -10.92
CA LEU A 287 -5.97 4.55 -11.36
C LEU A 287 -6.94 4.15 -10.26
N TYR A 288 -7.97 4.96 -10.04
CA TYR A 288 -8.93 4.75 -8.96
C TYR A 288 -10.08 3.84 -9.37
N ALA A 289 -10.25 2.75 -8.62
CA ALA A 289 -11.34 1.80 -8.73
C ALA A 289 -12.33 1.89 -7.55
N GLY A 290 -12.09 2.75 -6.54
CA GLY A 290 -13.00 2.96 -5.42
C GLY A 290 -14.25 3.77 -5.77
N TRP A 291 -14.94 4.39 -4.79
CA TRP A 291 -16.27 5.00 -5.00
C TRP A 291 -16.33 5.98 -6.20
N ASN A 292 -17.07 5.59 -7.24
CA ASN A 292 -17.45 6.41 -8.37
C ASN A 292 -18.84 5.96 -8.84
N PRO A 293 -19.88 6.82 -8.78
CA PRO A 293 -21.23 6.48 -9.23
C PRO A 293 -21.30 6.02 -10.70
N ASP A 294 -20.35 6.54 -11.50
CA ASP A 294 -20.23 6.34 -12.95
C ASP A 294 -19.26 5.19 -13.31
N PHE A 295 -18.86 4.36 -12.34
CA PHE A 295 -17.90 3.30 -12.59
C PHE A 295 -18.43 2.26 -13.57
N SER A 296 -17.57 1.85 -14.49
CA SER A 296 -17.73 0.62 -15.27
C SER A 296 -16.37 -0.06 -15.46
N LEU A 297 -16.35 -1.40 -15.49
CA LEU A 297 -15.11 -2.15 -15.76
C LEU A 297 -14.53 -1.78 -17.13
N LYS A 298 -15.41 -1.61 -18.14
CA LYS A 298 -15.03 -1.14 -19.48
C LYS A 298 -14.38 0.25 -19.44
N GLY A 299 -14.90 1.16 -18.60
CA GLY A 299 -14.33 2.48 -18.38
C GLY A 299 -12.95 2.43 -17.74
N LEU A 300 -12.77 1.60 -16.69
CA LEU A 300 -11.46 1.40 -16.06
C LEU A 300 -10.44 0.79 -17.04
N GLN A 301 -10.85 -0.23 -17.82
CA GLN A 301 -10.00 -0.81 -18.87
C GLN A 301 -9.63 0.22 -19.95
N ALA A 302 -10.53 1.16 -20.28
CA ALA A 302 -10.21 2.24 -21.21
C ALA A 302 -9.19 3.23 -20.62
N GLN A 303 -9.25 3.50 -19.30
CA GLN A 303 -8.22 4.29 -18.63
C GLN A 303 -6.86 3.57 -18.63
N VAL A 304 -6.83 2.26 -18.34
CA VAL A 304 -5.61 1.43 -18.43
C VAL A 304 -5.00 1.52 -19.82
N ARG A 305 -5.79 1.27 -20.88
CA ARG A 305 -5.32 1.40 -22.26
C ARG A 305 -4.77 2.78 -22.58
N THR A 306 -5.36 3.83 -22.03
CA THR A 306 -4.88 5.21 -22.21
C THR A 306 -3.50 5.41 -21.60
N VAL A 307 -3.24 4.83 -20.42
CA VAL A 307 -1.93 4.87 -19.77
C VAL A 307 -0.90 4.07 -20.57
N GLU A 308 -1.25 2.84 -20.99
CA GLU A 308 -0.36 1.97 -21.77
C GLU A 308 0.01 2.59 -23.12
N GLN A 309 -0.94 3.26 -23.80
CA GLN A 309 -0.68 3.99 -25.05
C GLN A 309 0.32 5.15 -24.89
N GLN A 310 0.54 5.64 -23.67
CA GLN A 310 1.56 6.65 -23.36
C GLN A 310 2.91 6.00 -22.97
N GLY A 311 3.01 4.67 -22.99
CA GLY A 311 4.22 3.92 -22.67
C GLY A 311 4.50 3.79 -21.16
N TYR A 312 3.52 4.08 -20.30
CA TYR A 312 3.67 3.98 -18.85
C TYR A 312 3.09 2.69 -18.27
N GLY A 313 3.61 2.26 -17.13
CA GLY A 313 2.97 1.22 -16.31
C GLY A 313 1.74 1.75 -15.59
N TYR A 314 1.00 0.88 -14.91
CA TYR A 314 -0.16 1.28 -14.12
C TYR A 314 -0.28 0.50 -12.81
N SER A 315 -1.06 1.05 -11.89
CA SER A 315 -1.51 0.35 -10.70
C SER A 315 -2.96 0.69 -10.36
N LEU A 316 -3.74 -0.27 -9.86
CA LEU A 316 -5.16 -0.06 -9.54
C LEU A 316 -5.38 0.13 -8.03
N PHE A 317 -6.00 1.24 -7.63
CA PHE A 317 -6.34 1.57 -6.25
C PHE A 317 -7.86 1.47 -6.02
N SER A 318 -8.40 0.47 -5.32
CA SER A 318 -7.74 -0.74 -4.80
C SER A 318 -8.46 -2.00 -5.29
N TRP A 319 -7.80 -3.15 -5.13
CA TRP A 319 -8.29 -4.46 -5.59
C TRP A 319 -9.70 -4.80 -5.10
N GLU A 320 -9.98 -4.58 -3.81
CA GLU A 320 -11.24 -4.96 -3.16
C GLU A 320 -12.44 -4.28 -3.83
N PHE A 321 -12.27 -3.02 -4.23
CA PHE A 321 -13.32 -2.29 -4.93
C PHE A 321 -13.54 -2.78 -6.36
N VAL A 322 -12.47 -3.21 -7.05
CA VAL A 322 -12.61 -3.84 -8.38
C VAL A 322 -13.46 -5.11 -8.27
N VAL A 323 -13.15 -5.96 -7.28
CA VAL A 323 -13.85 -7.23 -7.07
C VAL A 323 -15.28 -7.03 -6.58
N MET A 324 -15.50 -6.20 -5.55
CA MET A 324 -16.85 -5.92 -5.06
C MET A 324 -17.74 -5.39 -6.18
N ARG A 325 -17.23 -4.53 -7.06
CA ARG A 325 -18.04 -4.07 -8.20
C ARG A 325 -18.28 -5.13 -9.25
N HIS A 326 -17.31 -5.99 -9.53
CA HIS A 326 -17.53 -7.08 -10.46
C HIS A 326 -18.65 -8.02 -9.96
N LEU A 327 -18.62 -8.38 -8.67
CA LEU A 327 -19.61 -9.27 -8.05
C LEU A 327 -20.99 -8.62 -7.88
N PHE A 328 -21.04 -7.32 -7.55
CA PHE A 328 -22.29 -6.62 -7.22
C PHE A 328 -22.88 -5.79 -8.36
N ASN A 329 -22.28 -5.78 -9.55
CA ASN A 329 -22.85 -5.14 -10.76
C ASN A 329 -24.21 -5.73 -11.19
N HIS A 330 -24.71 -6.78 -10.52
CA HIS A 330 -25.97 -7.46 -10.82
C HIS A 330 -27.03 -7.29 -9.71
N ILE A 331 -26.71 -6.58 -8.62
CA ILE A 331 -27.69 -6.28 -7.57
C ILE A 331 -28.34 -4.91 -7.87
N PRO A 332 -29.68 -4.83 -7.97
CA PRO A 332 -30.38 -3.55 -8.15
C PRO A 332 -29.98 -2.55 -7.05
N ARG A 333 -29.78 -1.29 -7.43
CA ARG A 333 -29.62 -0.20 -6.46
C ARG A 333 -30.98 0.00 -5.77
N PHE A 334 -31.03 -0.11 -4.43
CA PHE A 334 -32.21 0.21 -3.62
C PHE A 334 -32.36 1.71 -3.41
#